data_AF-A0A970ZDJ9-F1
#
_entry.id   AF-A0A970ZDJ9-F1
#
_cell.length_a   1.000
_cell.length_b   1.000
_cell.length_c   1.000
_cell.angle_alpha   90.00
_cell.angle_beta   90.00
_cell.angle_gamma   90.00
#
_symmetry.space_group_name_H-M   'P 1'
#
loop_
_entity.id
_entity.type
_entity.pdbx_description
1 polymer ?
#
loop_
_entity_poly.entity_id
_entity_poly.type
_entity_poly.pdbx_seq_one_letter_code
_entity_poly.pdbx_strand_id
1 'polypeptide(L)'
;MIKAMPGTTIEMDVEEWKNADDMFEHMFLSGGLVLSQVARLAGLAPYDVQNWVRRGFVSPPHHKRYTRRQLSRILIINMLRGTLQIDRICSLLSYINGSLADESDDSIDDTRLYIYLVHLCADVELGNSIDIPGTLSDYTEPFPGALSRVTRVIEIMVTAYQSASLKQKAEDMILDLDFNEEAEK
;
A
#
# COMPACT_ATOMS: atom_id res chain seq x y z
N MET A 1 -0.43 -16.69 -10.01
CA MET A 1 0.96 -16.15 -9.97
C MET A 1 1.26 -15.75 -8.54
N ILE A 2 2.29 -16.29 -7.88
CA ILE A 2 2.59 -15.94 -6.48
C ILE A 2 3.41 -14.65 -6.42
N LYS A 3 2.92 -13.66 -5.68
CA LYS A 3 3.64 -12.39 -5.44
C LYS A 3 3.27 -11.82 -4.07
N ALA A 4 4.18 -11.03 -3.50
CA ALA A 4 3.89 -10.29 -2.29
C ALA A 4 2.84 -9.20 -2.55
N MET A 5 1.82 -9.12 -1.70
CA MET A 5 0.83 -8.04 -1.79
C MET A 5 1.49 -6.67 -1.63
N PRO A 6 0.92 -5.60 -2.24
CA PRO A 6 1.57 -4.31 -2.32
C PRO A 6 1.97 -3.75 -0.95
N GLY A 7 3.27 -3.50 -0.76
CA GLY A 7 3.82 -2.96 0.50
C GLY A 7 3.94 -3.95 1.65
N THR A 8 3.69 -5.25 1.43
CA THR A 8 3.76 -6.30 2.46
C THR A 8 4.81 -7.38 2.14
N THR A 9 5.01 -8.30 3.08
CA THR A 9 5.72 -9.58 2.87
C THR A 9 4.75 -10.77 2.75
N ILE A 10 3.45 -10.53 2.54
CA ILE A 10 2.45 -11.59 2.44
C ILE A 10 2.41 -12.08 1.00
N GLU A 11 3.00 -13.25 0.75
CA GLU A 11 2.98 -13.90 -0.55
C GLU A 11 1.75 -14.79 -0.71
N MET A 12 1.04 -14.60 -1.81
CA MET A 12 -0.09 -15.44 -2.20
C MET A 12 -0.33 -15.28 -3.70
N ASP A 13 -1.25 -16.07 -4.25
CA ASP A 13 -1.67 -15.86 -5.64
C ASP A 13 -2.28 -14.46 -5.80
N VAL A 14 -1.91 -13.75 -6.86
CA VAL A 14 -2.47 -12.44 -7.19
C VAL A 14 -4.00 -12.51 -7.34
N GLU A 15 -4.56 -13.64 -7.80
CA GLU A 15 -6.02 -13.82 -7.88
C GLU A 15 -6.71 -13.80 -6.51
N GLU A 16 -5.98 -14.13 -5.44
CA GLU A 16 -6.47 -14.15 -4.06
C GLU A 16 -6.37 -12.78 -3.38
N TRP A 17 -5.69 -11.80 -3.99
CA TRP A 17 -5.56 -10.45 -3.42
C TRP A 17 -6.92 -9.75 -3.25
N LYS A 18 -7.93 -10.16 -4.03
CA LYS A 18 -9.32 -9.68 -3.87
C LYS A 18 -9.88 -9.94 -2.45
N ASN A 19 -9.38 -10.98 -1.77
CA ASN A 19 -9.78 -11.40 -0.43
C ASN A 19 -8.96 -10.70 0.68
N ALA A 20 -8.13 -9.71 0.35
CA ALA A 20 -7.27 -9.03 1.31
C ALA A 20 -8.05 -8.34 2.44
N ASP A 21 -9.27 -7.86 2.17
CA ASP A 21 -10.11 -7.18 3.17
C ASP A 21 -10.41 -8.12 4.36
N ASP A 22 -11.01 -9.27 4.06
CA ASP A 22 -11.32 -10.34 5.03
C ASP A 22 -10.07 -10.83 5.76
N MET A 23 -8.99 -11.04 5.01
CA MET A 23 -7.73 -11.49 5.60
C MET A 23 -7.21 -10.50 6.65
N PHE A 24 -7.18 -9.20 6.34
CA PHE A 24 -6.78 -8.20 7.33
C PHE A 24 -7.79 -8.12 8.47
N GLU A 25 -9.10 -8.16 8.21
CA GLU A 25 -10.11 -8.17 9.28
C GLU A 25 -9.81 -9.26 10.32
N HIS A 26 -9.53 -10.48 9.86
CA HIS A 26 -9.17 -11.60 10.73
C HIS A 26 -7.90 -11.35 11.56
N MET A 27 -6.89 -10.66 11.02
CA MET A 27 -5.67 -10.31 11.77
C MET A 27 -5.93 -9.37 12.96
N PHE A 28 -6.95 -8.53 12.86
CA PHE A 28 -7.29 -7.52 13.87
C PHE A 28 -8.37 -7.97 14.87
N LEU A 29 -8.89 -9.20 14.78
CA LEU A 29 -9.90 -9.74 15.73
C LEU A 29 -9.40 -9.76 17.18
N SER A 30 -8.09 -9.91 17.39
CA SER A 30 -7.45 -9.87 18.71
C SER A 30 -7.11 -8.46 19.19
N GLY A 31 -7.59 -7.43 18.47
CA GLY A 31 -7.24 -6.02 18.65
C GLY A 31 -6.13 -5.58 17.70
N GLY A 32 -5.47 -4.46 18.02
CA GLY A 32 -4.38 -3.93 17.19
C GLY A 32 -3.08 -4.73 17.24
N LEU A 33 -2.23 -4.53 16.24
CA LEU A 33 -0.95 -5.23 16.09
C LEU A 33 0.18 -4.53 16.86
N VAL A 34 1.09 -5.28 17.46
CA VAL A 34 2.29 -4.67 18.06
C VAL A 34 3.32 -4.33 16.98
N LEU A 35 4.25 -3.43 17.30
CA LEU A 35 5.29 -2.94 16.35
C LEU A 35 6.03 -4.07 15.63
N SER A 36 6.39 -5.15 16.32
CA SER A 36 7.11 -6.28 15.70
C SER A 36 6.26 -7.02 14.65
N GLN A 37 4.94 -7.11 14.85
CA GLN A 37 4.03 -7.70 13.88
C GLN A 37 3.89 -6.79 12.66
N VAL A 38 3.69 -5.49 12.87
CA VAL A 38 3.60 -4.49 11.77
C VAL A 38 4.88 -4.47 10.94
N ALA A 39 6.03 -4.36 11.59
CA ALA A 39 7.34 -4.36 10.93
C ALA A 39 7.55 -5.65 10.11
N ARG A 40 7.19 -6.81 10.66
CA ARG A 40 7.28 -8.09 9.95
C ARG A 40 6.37 -8.12 8.72
N LEU A 41 5.09 -7.73 8.87
CA LEU A 41 4.13 -7.73 7.77
C LEU A 41 4.52 -6.77 6.65
N ALA A 42 5.11 -5.63 6.97
CA ALA A 42 5.56 -4.64 6.00
C ALA A 42 6.99 -4.90 5.46
N GLY A 43 7.74 -5.86 6.03
CA GLY A 43 9.14 -6.08 5.66
C GLY A 43 10.05 -4.89 6.01
N LEU A 44 9.73 -4.18 7.09
CA LEU A 44 10.43 -2.96 7.54
C LEU A 44 11.24 -3.22 8.82
N ALA A 45 12.30 -2.45 9.02
CA ALA A 45 12.92 -2.38 10.34
C ALA A 45 11.96 -1.67 11.32
N PRO A 46 11.83 -2.14 12.58
CA PRO A 46 10.99 -1.46 13.58
C PRO A 46 11.31 0.03 13.76
N TYR A 47 12.58 0.41 13.57
CA TYR A 47 13.03 1.79 13.63
C TYR A 47 12.40 2.66 12.53
N ASP A 48 12.21 2.14 11.31
CA ASP A 48 11.63 2.89 10.20
C ASP A 48 10.16 3.23 10.47
N VAL A 49 9.39 2.23 10.94
CA VAL A 49 7.99 2.43 11.35
C VAL A 49 7.90 3.46 12.47
N GLN A 50 8.76 3.38 13.49
CA GLN A 50 8.80 4.38 14.55
C GLN A 50 9.20 5.77 14.03
N ASN A 51 10.13 5.84 13.09
CA ASN A 51 10.56 7.09 12.48
C ASN A 51 9.40 7.76 11.72
N TRP A 52 8.60 6.99 10.99
CA TRP A 52 7.40 7.51 10.31
C TRP A 52 6.37 8.06 11.30
N VAL A 53 6.16 7.38 12.43
CA VAL A 53 5.31 7.91 13.52
C VAL A 53 5.88 9.20 14.10
N ARG A 54 7.18 9.26 14.43
CA ARG A 54 7.83 10.46 14.98
C ARG A 54 7.78 11.65 14.02
N ARG A 55 7.84 11.40 12.72
CA ARG A 55 7.74 12.42 11.66
C ARG A 55 6.31 12.83 11.33
N GLY A 56 5.30 12.20 11.96
CA GLY A 56 3.89 12.52 11.74
C GLY A 56 3.32 12.00 10.42
N PHE A 57 3.95 10.98 9.81
CA PHE A 57 3.44 10.36 8.58
C PHE A 57 2.35 9.32 8.84
N VAL A 58 2.29 8.84 10.08
CA VAL A 58 1.30 7.89 10.59
C VAL A 58 0.97 8.33 12.01
N SER A 59 -0.31 8.27 12.38
CA SER A 59 -0.77 8.51 13.75
C SER A 59 -0.06 7.55 14.74
N PRO A 60 0.19 7.96 15.99
CA PRO A 60 0.86 7.12 16.97
C PRO A 60 -0.01 5.92 17.39
N PRO A 61 0.60 4.75 17.69
CA PRO A 61 -0.17 3.58 18.09
C PRO A 61 -0.87 3.79 19.44
N HIS A 62 -2.10 3.29 19.57
CA HIS A 62 -2.87 3.34 20.80
C HIS A 62 -2.50 2.17 21.71
N HIS A 63 -2.11 2.44 22.95
CA HIS A 63 -1.66 1.39 23.89
C HIS A 63 -0.60 0.44 23.31
N LYS A 64 0.34 0.98 22.52
CA LYS A 64 1.39 0.24 21.79
C LYS A 64 0.88 -0.74 20.72
N ARG A 65 -0.36 -0.56 20.28
CA ARG A 65 -1.00 -1.35 19.23
C ARG A 65 -1.40 -0.45 18.07
N TYR A 66 -1.03 -0.89 16.88
CA TYR A 66 -1.37 -0.26 15.62
C TYR A 66 -2.76 -0.73 15.18
N THR A 67 -3.59 0.20 14.72
CA THR A 67 -4.90 -0.11 14.14
C THR A 67 -4.77 -0.60 12.71
N ARG A 68 -5.88 -1.09 12.15
CA ARG A 68 -5.96 -1.48 10.74
C ARG A 68 -5.65 -0.30 9.81
N ARG A 69 -6.23 0.87 10.09
CA ARG A 69 -5.95 2.13 9.37
C ARG A 69 -4.46 2.49 9.39
N GLN A 70 -3.83 2.42 10.56
CA GLN A 70 -2.40 2.70 10.70
C GLN A 70 -1.54 1.71 9.93
N LEU A 71 -1.86 0.41 9.96
CA LEU A 71 -1.17 -0.58 9.14
C LEU A 71 -1.35 -0.25 7.65
N SER A 72 -2.57 0.00 7.18
CA SER A 72 -2.84 0.32 5.78
C SER A 72 -2.07 1.55 5.29
N ARG A 73 -1.98 2.63 6.10
CA ARG A 73 -1.15 3.79 5.79
C ARG A 73 0.34 3.43 5.69
N ILE A 74 0.85 2.60 6.59
CA ILE A 74 2.24 2.07 6.54
C ILE A 74 2.48 1.27 5.26
N LEU A 75 1.54 0.41 4.87
CA LEU A 75 1.64 -0.42 3.67
C LEU A 75 1.60 0.43 2.39
N ILE A 76 0.74 1.46 2.32
CA ILE A 76 0.72 2.41 1.21
C ILE A 76 2.06 3.14 1.09
N ILE A 77 2.61 3.65 2.21
CA ILE A 77 3.93 4.32 2.20
C ILE A 77 5.02 3.34 1.75
N ASN A 78 4.99 2.10 2.25
CA ASN A 78 5.99 1.10 1.91
C ASN A 78 5.91 0.62 0.46
N MET A 79 4.70 0.52 -0.10
CA MET A 79 4.47 0.22 -1.50
C MET A 79 5.09 1.29 -2.41
N LEU A 80 4.93 2.56 -2.06
CA LEU A 80 5.28 3.69 -2.94
C LEU A 80 6.73 4.17 -2.79
N ARG A 81 7.39 3.91 -1.65
CA ARG A 81 8.74 4.44 -1.36
C ARG A 81 9.85 3.89 -2.26
N GLY A 82 9.57 2.84 -3.05
CA GLY A 82 10.49 2.33 -4.06
C GLY A 82 10.59 3.22 -5.31
N THR A 83 9.58 4.06 -5.56
CA THR A 83 9.49 4.92 -6.76
C THR A 83 9.29 6.39 -6.45
N LEU A 84 8.68 6.72 -5.31
CA LEU A 84 8.42 8.10 -4.88
C LEU A 84 9.19 8.46 -3.61
N GLN A 85 9.58 9.72 -3.51
CA GLN A 85 10.12 10.28 -2.28
C GLN A 85 9.03 10.33 -1.19
N ILE A 86 9.40 10.04 0.06
CA ILE A 86 8.44 9.96 1.17
C ILE A 86 7.63 11.25 1.36
N ASP A 87 8.22 12.42 1.15
CA ASP A 87 7.51 13.71 1.29
C ASP A 87 6.45 13.89 0.20
N ARG A 88 6.65 13.31 -1.00
CA ARG A 88 5.66 13.28 -2.07
C ARG A 88 4.52 12.32 -1.75
N ILE A 89 4.83 11.15 -1.19
CA ILE A 89 3.81 10.20 -0.73
C ILE A 89 2.94 10.85 0.36
N CYS A 90 3.56 11.52 1.34
CA CYS A 90 2.84 12.23 2.38
C CYS A 90 1.99 13.37 1.82
N SER A 91 2.47 14.09 0.81
CA SER A 91 1.69 15.12 0.12
C SER A 91 0.44 14.55 -0.57
N LEU A 92 0.53 13.35 -1.17
CA LEU A 92 -0.62 12.68 -1.78
C LEU A 92 -1.65 12.25 -0.72
N LEU A 93 -1.19 11.65 0.38
CA LEU A 93 -2.06 11.25 1.49
C LEU A 93 -2.72 12.46 2.14
N SER A 94 -1.97 13.54 2.40
CA SER A 94 -2.52 14.77 2.96
C SER A 94 -3.47 15.51 2.02
N TYR A 95 -3.37 15.30 0.71
CA TYR A 95 -4.29 15.92 -0.24
C TYR A 95 -5.73 15.36 -0.11
N ILE A 96 -5.86 14.09 0.26
CA ILE A 96 -7.16 13.43 0.50
C ILE A 96 -7.55 13.44 1.98
N ASN A 97 -6.60 13.31 2.89
CA ASN A 97 -6.85 13.05 4.31
C ASN A 97 -6.26 14.12 5.24
N GLY A 98 -5.86 15.27 4.69
CA GLY A 98 -5.40 16.40 5.50
C GLY A 98 -4.24 16.05 6.44
N SER A 99 -4.46 16.15 7.75
CA SER A 99 -3.43 15.91 8.76
C SER A 99 -3.17 14.42 8.97
N LEU A 100 -2.03 13.89 8.53
CA LEU A 100 -1.72 12.45 8.68
C LEU A 100 -1.53 11.95 10.13
N ALA A 101 -1.40 12.86 11.09
CA ALA A 101 -1.30 12.53 12.51
C ALA A 101 -2.66 12.47 13.20
N ASP A 102 -3.71 12.91 12.51
CA ASP A 102 -5.11 12.84 12.93
C ASP A 102 -5.89 12.05 11.85
N GLU A 103 -7.08 11.58 12.17
CA GLU A 103 -7.95 10.86 11.23
C GLU A 103 -9.34 11.53 11.15
N SER A 104 -9.52 12.67 11.84
CA SER A 104 -10.80 13.36 11.98
C SER A 104 -11.24 14.13 10.72
N ASP A 105 -10.31 14.46 9.83
CA ASP A 105 -10.51 15.18 8.57
C ASP A 105 -10.36 14.30 7.33
N ASP A 106 -10.25 12.97 7.50
CA ASP A 106 -10.07 12.01 6.42
C ASP A 106 -11.28 11.97 5.48
N SER A 107 -11.04 12.12 4.18
CA SER A 107 -12.09 11.89 3.16
C SER A 107 -12.29 10.41 2.85
N ILE A 108 -11.28 9.58 3.12
CA ILE A 108 -11.33 8.13 2.94
C ILE A 108 -10.59 7.41 4.06
N ASP A 109 -11.14 6.30 4.53
CA ASP A 109 -10.46 5.38 5.46
C ASP A 109 -9.21 4.77 4.80
N ASP A 110 -8.04 4.84 5.43
CA ASP A 110 -6.79 4.30 4.85
C ASP A 110 -6.88 2.80 4.55
N THR A 111 -7.64 2.05 5.34
CA THR A 111 -7.92 0.63 5.07
C THR A 111 -8.59 0.50 3.72
N ARG A 112 -9.63 1.29 3.49
CA ARG A 112 -10.41 1.23 2.25
C ARG A 112 -9.60 1.71 1.05
N LEU A 113 -8.85 2.80 1.22
CA LEU A 113 -7.89 3.27 0.21
C LEU A 113 -6.90 2.17 -0.15
N TYR A 114 -6.34 1.48 0.85
CA TYR A 114 -5.40 0.39 0.62
C TYR A 114 -6.06 -0.80 -0.09
N ILE A 115 -7.27 -1.20 0.28
CA ILE A 115 -7.99 -2.30 -0.40
C ILE A 115 -8.25 -1.96 -1.88
N TYR A 116 -8.67 -0.72 -2.20
CA TYR A 116 -8.78 -0.30 -3.61
C TYR A 116 -7.46 -0.40 -4.35
N LEU A 117 -6.35 0.01 -3.73
CA LEU A 117 -5.03 -0.12 -4.32
C LEU A 117 -4.63 -1.58 -4.52
N VAL A 118 -4.92 -2.48 -3.58
CA VAL A 118 -4.64 -3.92 -3.71
C VAL A 118 -5.39 -4.50 -4.92
N HIS A 119 -6.67 -4.18 -5.09
CA HIS A 119 -7.46 -4.66 -6.24
C HIS A 119 -6.89 -4.13 -7.56
N LEU A 120 -6.62 -2.83 -7.65
CA LEU A 120 -6.04 -2.23 -8.86
C LEU A 120 -4.63 -2.75 -9.16
N CYS A 121 -3.81 -3.00 -8.14
CA CYS A 121 -2.50 -3.61 -8.32
C CYS A 121 -2.62 -5.07 -8.77
N ALA A 122 -3.62 -5.82 -8.32
CA ALA A 122 -3.88 -7.16 -8.84
C ALA A 122 -4.19 -7.13 -10.33
N ASP A 123 -5.00 -6.17 -10.78
CA ASP A 123 -5.27 -5.97 -12.21
C ASP A 123 -4.01 -5.62 -13.01
N VAL A 124 -3.11 -4.78 -12.46
CA VAL A 124 -1.79 -4.51 -13.08
C VAL A 124 -1.02 -5.82 -13.27
N GLU A 125 -0.92 -6.62 -12.21
CA GLU A 125 -0.12 -7.85 -12.19
C GLU A 125 -0.69 -8.93 -13.11
N LEU A 126 -2.02 -9.00 -13.25
CA LEU A 126 -2.71 -9.92 -14.18
C LEU A 126 -2.73 -9.40 -15.63
N GLY A 127 -2.31 -8.16 -15.88
CA GLY A 127 -2.37 -7.53 -17.20
C GLY A 127 -3.79 -7.14 -17.64
N ASN A 128 -4.70 -6.96 -16.69
CA ASN A 128 -6.06 -6.50 -16.92
C ASN A 128 -6.11 -4.99 -17.18
N SER A 129 -7.24 -4.53 -17.74
CA SER A 129 -7.53 -3.10 -17.80
C SER A 129 -7.81 -2.54 -16.41
N ILE A 130 -7.21 -1.40 -16.09
CA ILE A 130 -7.40 -0.73 -14.80
C ILE A 130 -8.70 0.09 -14.82
N ASP A 131 -9.71 -0.35 -14.07
CA ASP A 131 -11.00 0.34 -13.92
C ASP A 131 -11.12 1.00 -12.53
N ILE A 132 -10.58 2.21 -12.42
CA ILE A 132 -10.66 3.01 -11.19
C ILE A 132 -12.12 3.36 -10.85
N PRO A 133 -12.96 3.89 -11.77
CA PRO A 133 -14.36 4.17 -11.47
C PRO A 133 -15.15 2.95 -10.97
N GLY A 134 -14.96 1.77 -11.58
CA GLY A 134 -15.61 0.54 -11.14
C GLY A 134 -15.15 0.09 -9.75
N THR A 135 -13.85 0.20 -9.46
CA THR A 135 -13.27 -0.13 -8.15
C THR A 135 -13.80 0.78 -7.04
N LEU A 136 -14.05 2.05 -7.33
CA LEU A 136 -14.57 3.03 -6.38
C LEU A 136 -16.11 3.07 -6.35
N SER A 137 -16.81 2.10 -6.97
CA SER A 137 -18.28 2.11 -7.11
C SER A 137 -19.05 2.16 -5.79
N ASP A 138 -18.44 1.68 -4.70
CA ASP A 138 -19.02 1.67 -3.37
C ASP A 138 -18.56 2.86 -2.49
N TYR A 139 -17.65 3.71 -2.98
CA TYR A 139 -17.14 4.88 -2.26
C TYR A 139 -18.24 5.91 -2.04
N THR A 140 -18.47 6.28 -0.78
CA THR A 140 -19.45 7.31 -0.41
C THR A 140 -18.73 8.64 -0.26
N GLU A 141 -19.08 9.62 -1.11
CA GLU A 141 -18.46 10.94 -1.11
C GLU A 141 -18.84 11.74 0.17
N PRO A 142 -17.87 12.07 1.06
CA PRO A 142 -18.17 12.80 2.30
C PRO A 142 -18.44 14.29 2.08
N PHE A 143 -17.90 14.86 0.99
CA PHE A 143 -18.11 16.25 0.59
C PHE A 143 -17.90 16.41 -0.92
N PRO A 144 -18.53 17.42 -1.57
CA PRO A 144 -18.42 17.60 -3.01
C PRO A 144 -16.98 17.69 -3.50
N GLY A 145 -16.62 16.83 -4.46
CA GLY A 145 -15.30 16.78 -5.09
C GLY A 145 -14.31 15.84 -4.40
N ALA A 146 -14.65 15.22 -3.27
CA ALA A 146 -13.78 14.23 -2.63
C ALA A 146 -13.54 13.02 -3.53
N LEU A 147 -14.56 12.55 -4.28
CA LEU A 147 -14.39 11.43 -5.22
C LEU A 147 -13.31 11.76 -6.26
N SER A 148 -13.39 12.95 -6.88
CA SER A 148 -12.39 13.39 -7.87
C SER A 148 -10.98 13.48 -7.27
N ARG A 149 -10.84 13.90 -6.01
CA ARG A 149 -9.55 13.93 -5.31
C ARG A 149 -8.98 12.53 -5.10
N VAL A 150 -9.81 11.61 -4.59
CA VAL A 150 -9.42 10.22 -4.33
C VAL A 150 -9.05 9.51 -5.63
N THR A 151 -9.87 9.61 -6.68
CA THR A 151 -9.58 9.06 -8.01
C THR A 151 -8.21 9.51 -8.52
N ARG A 152 -7.93 10.82 -8.46
CA ARG A 152 -6.65 11.37 -8.94
C ARG A 152 -5.44 10.89 -8.12
N VAL A 153 -5.58 10.73 -6.81
CA VAL A 153 -4.50 10.19 -5.97
C VAL A 153 -4.28 8.72 -6.28
N ILE A 154 -5.34 7.93 -6.43
CA ILE A 154 -5.24 6.51 -6.79
C ILE A 154 -4.58 6.34 -8.16
N GLU A 155 -4.92 7.15 -9.17
CA GLU A 155 -4.25 7.15 -10.48
C GLU A 155 -2.73 7.30 -10.35
N ILE A 156 -2.27 8.27 -9.53
CA ILE A 156 -0.84 8.50 -9.29
C ILE A 156 -0.20 7.31 -8.57
N MET A 157 -0.87 6.76 -7.55
CA MET A 157 -0.35 5.63 -6.77
C MET A 157 -0.24 4.34 -7.60
N VAL A 158 -1.25 4.03 -8.41
CA VAL A 158 -1.22 2.88 -9.34
C VAL A 158 -0.13 3.07 -10.39
N THR A 159 0.02 4.28 -10.94
CA THR A 159 1.11 4.59 -11.89
C THR A 159 2.48 4.36 -11.25
N ALA A 160 2.66 4.80 -9.99
CA ALA A 160 3.91 4.60 -9.25
C ALA A 160 4.18 3.12 -8.97
N TYR A 161 3.13 2.32 -8.70
CA TYR A 161 3.23 0.87 -8.55
C TYR A 161 3.62 0.19 -9.87
N GLN A 162 2.99 0.55 -11.00
CA GLN A 162 3.35 0.04 -12.33
C GLN A 162 4.82 0.34 -12.66
N SER A 163 5.30 1.54 -12.34
CA SER A 163 6.70 1.91 -12.52
C SER A 163 7.63 1.02 -11.69
N ALA A 164 7.26 0.70 -10.44
CA ALA A 164 8.04 -0.20 -9.58
C ALA A 164 8.07 -1.62 -10.15
N SER A 165 6.93 -2.12 -10.64
CA SER A 165 6.81 -3.45 -11.24
C SER A 165 7.64 -3.58 -12.52
N LEU A 166 7.61 -2.55 -13.40
CA LEU A 166 8.45 -2.50 -14.60
C LEU A 166 9.94 -2.44 -14.26
N LYS A 167 10.31 -1.67 -13.24
CA LYS A 167 11.70 -1.63 -12.75
C LYS A 167 12.13 -3.02 -12.27
N GLN A 168 11.33 -3.68 -11.42
CA GLN A 168 11.63 -5.02 -10.92
C GLN A 168 11.81 -6.02 -12.06
N LYS A 169 10.90 -6.00 -13.05
CA LYS A 169 11.00 -6.83 -14.24
C LYS A 169 12.31 -6.63 -15.00
N ALA A 170 12.79 -5.38 -15.10
CA ALA A 170 14.06 -5.09 -15.73
C ALA A 170 15.25 -5.63 -14.92
N GLU A 171 15.23 -5.51 -13.58
CA GLU A 171 16.25 -6.10 -12.71
C GLU A 171 16.28 -7.63 -12.81
N ASP A 172 15.11 -8.28 -12.84
CA ASP A 172 15.00 -9.73 -13.00
C ASP A 172 15.61 -10.18 -14.35
N MET A 173 15.32 -9.44 -15.43
CA MET A 173 15.93 -9.69 -16.74
C MET A 173 17.46 -9.54 -16.74
N ILE A 174 18.02 -8.63 -15.94
CA ILE A 174 19.48 -8.46 -15.81
C ILE A 174 20.07 -9.65 -15.06
N LEU A 175 19.46 -10.05 -13.95
CA LEU A 175 19.92 -11.20 -13.16
C LEU A 175 19.92 -12.49 -13.99
N ASP A 176 18.89 -12.69 -14.82
CA ASP A 176 18.82 -13.84 -15.73
C ASP A 176 19.99 -13.89 -16.72
N LEU A 177 20.56 -12.75 -17.12
CA LEU A 177 21.77 -12.72 -17.97
C LEU A 177 23.00 -13.17 -17.17
N ASP A 178 23.17 -12.65 -15.95
CA ASP A 178 24.31 -12.98 -15.08
C ASP A 178 24.36 -14.49 -14.75
N PHE A 179 23.22 -15.12 -14.48
CA PHE A 179 23.16 -16.56 -14.21
C PHE A 179 23.49 -17.43 -15.43
N ASN A 180 23.07 -17.01 -16.63
CA ASN A 180 23.37 -17.76 -17.85
C ASN A 180 24.85 -17.68 -18.24
N GLU A 181 25.52 -16.56 -17.98
CA GLU A 181 26.97 -16.42 -18.21
C GLU A 181 27.84 -17.25 -17.24
N GLU A 182 27.35 -17.55 -16.03
CA GLU A 182 28.03 -18.43 -15.07
C GLU A 182 27.84 -19.92 -15.39
N ALA A 183 26.70 -20.31 -15.98
CA ALA A 183 26.42 -21.70 -16.36
C ALA A 183 27.17 -22.16 -17.62
N GLU A 184 27.62 -21.23 -18.46
CA GLU A 184 28.40 -21.51 -19.69
C GLU A 184 29.93 -21.52 -19.47
N LYS A 185 30.41 -21.27 -18.24
CA LYS A 185 31.83 -21.32 -17.85
C LYS A 185 32.17 -22.62 -17.11
#